data_AF-A0A535LNI1-F1
#
_entry.id   AF-A0A535LNI1-F1
#
_cell.length_a   1.000
_cell.length_b   1.000
_cell.length_c   1.000
_cell.angle_alpha   90.00
_cell.angle_beta   90.00
_cell.angle_gamma   90.00
#
_symmetry.space_group_name_H-M   'P 1'
#
loop_
_entity.id
_entity.type
_entity.pdbx_description
1 polymer ?
#
loop_
_entity_poly.entity_id
_entity_poly.type
_entity_poly.pdbx_seq_one_letter_code
_entity_poly.pdbx_strand_id
1 'polypeptide(L)' 'MDRQEAIEFLMDHYENPRNSGPLEHPDVSLTGGNPGCADIITMHARFDKEG' A
#
# COMPACT_ATOMS: atom_id res chain seq x y z
N MET A 1 14.34 -8.08 14.86
CA MET A 1 13.63 -6.81 14.98
C MET A 1 13.12 -6.71 16.39
N ASP A 2 13.67 -5.80 17.17
CA ASP A 2 13.08 -5.50 18.46
C ASP A 2 11.80 -4.64 18.30
N ARG A 3 11.10 -4.36 19.39
CA ARG A 3 9.84 -3.60 19.36
C ARG A 3 10.05 -2.15 18.88
N GLN A 4 11.19 -1.55 19.23
CA GLN A 4 11.47 -0.16 18.90
C GLN A 4 11.72 -0.02 17.39
N GLU A 5 12.51 -0.92 16.82
CA GLU A 5 12.76 -0.99 15.37
C GLU A 5 11.46 -1.19 14.56
N ALA A 6 10.54 -2.02 15.05
CA ALA A 6 9.25 -2.24 14.37
C ALA A 6 8.36 -0.98 14.37
N ILE A 7 8.35 -0.22 15.46
CA ILE A 7 7.59 1.02 15.56
C ILE A 7 8.15 2.07 14.60
N GLU A 8 9.48 2.23 14.58
CA GLU A 8 10.15 3.17 13.69
C GLU A 8 9.88 2.85 12.21
N PHE A 9 9.90 1.56 11.85
CA PHE A 9 9.54 1.12 10.50
C PHE A 9 8.10 1.51 10.11
N LEU A 10 7.13 1.33 11.00
CA LEU A 10 5.74 1.69 10.74
C LEU A 10 5.56 3.21 10.63
N MET A 11 6.23 3.98 11.49
CA MET A 11 6.15 5.45 11.47
C MET A 11 6.76 6.03 10.20
N ASP A 12 7.92 5.52 9.78
CA ASP A 12 8.51 5.95 8.53
C ASP A 12 7.63 5.61 7.30
N HIS A 13 6.95 4.46 7.28
CA HIS A 13 6.03 4.16 6.19
C HIS A 13 4.79 5.05 6.18
N TYR A 14 4.27 5.39 7.36
CA TYR A 14 3.14 6.30 7.50
C TYR A 14 3.48 7.71 7.01
N GLU A 15 4.68 8.21 7.34
CA GLU A 15 5.14 9.54 6.94
C GLU A 15 5.62 9.59 5.48
N ASN A 16 6.29 8.51 5.02
CA ASN A 16 6.91 8.41 3.70
C ASN A 16 6.42 7.16 2.93
N PRO A 17 5.17 7.17 2.43
CA PRO A 17 4.62 6.04 1.70
C PRO A 17 5.24 5.94 0.30
N ARG A 18 5.98 4.86 0.04
CA ARG A 18 6.82 4.73 -1.17
C ARG A 18 6.06 4.60 -2.50
N ASN A 19 4.80 4.15 -2.47
CA ASN A 19 3.98 3.88 -3.66
C ASN A 19 2.56 4.44 -3.50
N SER A 20 2.43 5.62 -2.92
CA SER A 20 1.14 6.29 -2.75
C SER A 20 0.78 7.11 -3.98
N GLY A 21 -0.35 6.79 -4.59
CA GLY A 21 -0.88 7.49 -5.75
C GLY A 21 -1.42 6.55 -6.82
N PRO A 22 -2.00 7.12 -7.89
CA PRO A 22 -2.46 6.32 -9.02
C PRO A 22 -1.26 5.69 -9.75
N LEU A 23 -1.47 4.50 -10.28
CA LEU A 23 -0.55 3.89 -11.23
C LEU A 23 -1.11 4.09 -12.65
N GLU A 24 -0.30 4.64 -13.54
CA GLU A 24 -0.69 4.78 -14.94
C GLU A 24 -0.67 3.42 -15.64
N HIS A 25 -1.71 3.13 -16.42
CA HIS A 25 -1.91 1.85 -17.13
C HIS A 25 -1.70 0.61 -16.24
N PRO A 26 -2.52 0.43 -15.18
CA PRO A 26 -2.46 -0.78 -14.38
C PRO A 26 -3.15 -1.94 -15.10
N ASP A 27 -2.61 -3.14 -14.97
CA ASP A 27 -3.26 -4.37 -15.47
C ASP A 27 -4.43 -4.77 -14.56
N VAL A 28 -4.29 -4.50 -13.25
CA VAL A 28 -5.29 -4.81 -12.23
C VAL A 28 -5.48 -3.61 -11.31
N SER A 29 -6.75 -3.31 -11.01
CA SER A 29 -7.14 -2.34 -9.98
C SER A 29 -8.21 -2.95 -9.09
N LEU A 30 -7.98 -2.93 -7.78
CA LEU A 30 -8.89 -3.48 -6.78
C LEU A 30 -9.09 -2.45 -5.67
N THR A 31 -10.35 -2.21 -5.34
CA THR A 31 -10.72 -1.38 -4.18
C THR A 31 -11.34 -2.27 -3.13
N GLY A 32 -10.86 -2.13 -1.90
CA GLY A 32 -11.36 -2.83 -0.73
C GLY A 32 -11.27 -1.95 0.50
N GLY A 33 -11.80 -2.42 1.61
CA GLY A 33 -11.79 -1.63 2.84
C GLY A 33 -12.27 -2.40 4.05
N ASN A 34 -12.10 -1.78 5.21
CA ASN A 34 -12.62 -2.24 6.48
C ASN A 34 -13.73 -1.29 6.94
N PRO A 35 -15.02 -1.66 6.74
CA PRO A 35 -16.15 -0.78 7.08
C PRO A 35 -16.19 -0.37 8.55
N GLY A 36 -15.69 -1.20 9.47
CA GLY A 36 -15.72 -0.93 10.91
C GLY A 36 -14.81 0.24 11.33
N CYS A 37 -13.79 0.54 10.53
CA CYS A 37 -12.82 1.62 10.79
C CYS A 37 -12.87 2.72 9.74
N ALA A 38 -13.77 2.60 8.75
CA ALA A 38 -13.85 3.48 7.58
C ALA A 38 -12.58 3.52 6.73
N ASP A 39 -11.73 2.49 6.81
CA ASP A 39 -10.54 2.37 5.98
C ASP A 39 -10.94 1.94 4.58
N ILE A 40 -10.44 2.64 3.56
CA ILE A 40 -10.63 2.29 2.15
C ILE A 40 -9.28 2.38 1.46
N ILE A 41 -8.89 1.34 0.75
CA ILE A 41 -7.64 1.27 0.00
C ILE A 41 -7.97 0.89 -1.45
N THR A 42 -7.32 1.56 -2.40
CA THR A 42 -7.28 1.13 -3.80
C THR A 42 -5.87 0.69 -4.13
N MET A 43 -5.74 -0.55 -4.59
CA MET A 43 -4.48 -1.13 -5.02
C MET A 43 -4.43 -1.21 -6.54
N HIS A 44 -3.32 -0.78 -7.10
CA HIS A 44 -3.01 -0.91 -8.53
C HIS A 44 -1.80 -1.81 -8.69
N ALA A 45 -1.85 -2.72 -9.67
CA ALA A 45 -0.73 -3.58 -10.04
C ALA A 45 -0.53 -3.58 -11.56
N ARG A 46 0.74 -3.65 -11.96
CA ARG A 46 1.17 -3.84 -13.35
C ARG A 46 2.24 -4.92 -13.35
N PHE A 47 2.07 -5.91 -14.22
CA PHE A 47 2.94 -7.06 -14.34
C PHE A 47 3.93 -6.82 -15.47
N ASP A 48 5.06 -7.51 -15.40
CA ASP A 48 5.98 -7.55 -16.54
C ASP A 48 5.65 -8.77 -17.42
N LYS A 49 6.55 -9.09 -18.35
CA LYS A 49 6.33 -10.18 -19.31
C LYS A 49 6.36 -11.57 -18.68
N GLU A 50 6.91 -11.70 -17.49
CA GLU A 50 7.04 -12.96 -16.76
C GLU A 50 5.88 -13.18 -15.77
N GLY A 51 5.04 -12.17 -15.58
CA GLY A 51 3.90 -12.19 -14.66
C GLY A 51 4.27 -11.59 -13.31
#